data_AF-A0A942L8T0-F1
#
_entry.id   AF-A0A942L8T0-F1
#
_cell.length_a   1.000
_cell.length_b   1.000
_cell.length_c   1.000
_cell.angle_alpha   90.00
_cell.angle_beta   90.00
_cell.angle_gamma   90.00
#
_symmetry.space_group_name_H-M   'P 1'
#
loop_
_entity.id
_entity.type
_entity.pdbx_description
1 polymer ?
#
loop_
_entity_poly.entity_id
_entity_poly.type
_entity_poly.pdbx_seq_one_letter_code
_entity_poly.pdbx_strand_id
1 'polypeptide(L)' 'MNFKEEIAKKLLEIDAISLTTPDQLFTWASGIKSPIYCDNRLVMSYPAIRDMVADALKDLVQMHYPDVNLLV' A
#
# COMPACT_ATOMS: atom_id res chain seq x y z
N MET A 1 -2.14 17.42 -4.72
CA MET A 1 -1.47 16.14 -4.39
C MET A 1 -2.13 15.08 -5.25
N ASN A 2 -1.35 14.33 -6.01
CA ASN A 2 -1.89 13.21 -6.81
C ASN A 2 -2.40 12.13 -5.84
N PHE A 3 -3.49 11.45 -6.18
CA PHE A 3 -4.08 10.39 -5.38
C PHE A 3 -3.05 9.33 -4.91
N LYS A 4 -2.08 8.98 -5.77
CA LYS A 4 -0.98 8.08 -5.42
C LYS A 4 -0.12 8.60 -4.26
N GLU A 5 0.13 9.91 -4.23
CA GLU A 5 0.91 10.58 -3.17
C GLU A 5 0.13 10.62 -1.86
N GLU A 6 -1.19 10.80 -1.92
CA GLU A 6 -2.06 10.80 -0.75
C GLU A 6 -2.10 9.43 -0.06
N ILE A 7 -2.33 8.35 -0.83
CA ILE A 7 -2.23 6.99 -0.30
C ILE A 7 -0.83 6.74 0.30
N ALA A 8 0.24 7.07 -0.44
CA ALA A 8 1.60 6.81 0.03
C ALA A 8 1.87 7.52 1.36
N LYS A 9 1.41 8.78 1.50
CA LYS A 9 1.51 9.53 2.75
C LYS A 9 0.74 8.86 3.87
N LYS A 10 -0.49 8.41 3.62
CA LYS A 10 -1.31 7.71 4.63
C LYS A 10 -0.68 6.39 5.08
N LEU A 11 -0.10 5.62 4.16
CA LEU A 11 0.58 4.35 4.49
C LEU A 11 1.85 4.57 5.31
N LEU A 12 2.60 5.65 5.05
CA LEU A 12 3.73 6.07 5.89
C LEU A 12 3.26 6.55 7.27
N GLU A 13 2.16 7.30 7.37
CA GLU A 13 1.60 7.80 8.64
C GLU A 13 1.18 6.68 9.60
N ILE A 14 0.80 5.50 9.09
CA ILE A 14 0.38 4.35 9.90
C ILE A 14 1.42 3.24 10.00
N ASP A 15 2.67 3.50 9.58
CA ASP A 15 3.76 2.51 9.52
C ASP A 15 3.44 1.24 8.69
N ALA A 16 2.42 1.30 7.82
CA ALA A 16 2.17 0.24 6.84
C ALA A 16 3.29 0.19 5.78
N ILE A 17 3.99 1.30 5.58
CA ILE A 17 5.25 1.36 4.83
C ILE A 17 6.29 2.03 5.72
N SER A 18 7.49 1.45 5.75
CA SER A 18 8.66 2.04 6.41
C SER A 18 9.81 2.13 5.43
N LEU A 19 10.52 3.25 5.45
CA LEU A 19 11.69 3.52 4.62
C LEU A 19 12.90 3.73 5.52
N THR A 20 14.02 3.11 5.15
CA THR A 20 15.28 3.26 5.88
C THR A 20 16.38 3.83 5.00
N THR A 21 17.44 4.31 5.66
CA THR A 21 18.67 4.76 5.01
C THR A 21 19.55 3.56 4.62
N PRO A 22 20.51 3.73 3.69
CA PRO A 22 21.34 2.62 3.19
C PRO A 22 22.15 1.86 4.25
N ASP A 23 22.43 2.48 5.39
CA ASP A 23 23.15 1.91 6.53
C ASP A 23 22.27 1.06 7.46
N GLN A 24 20.94 1.19 7.36
CA GLN A 24 19.96 0.52 8.24
C GLN A 24 18.90 -0.25 7.44
N LEU A 25 19.34 -1.01 6.43
CA LEU A 25 18.43 -1.81 5.60
C LEU A 25 17.70 -2.89 6.40
N PHE A 26 16.43 -3.13 6.06
CA PHE A 26 15.71 -4.30 6.53
C PHE A 26 16.32 -5.57 5.91
N THR A 27 16.30 -6.67 6.64
CA THR A 27 16.57 -8.01 6.08
C THR A 27 15.24 -8.74 5.94
N TRP A 28 14.81 -9.01 4.71
CA TRP A 28 13.61 -9.78 4.45
C TRP A 28 13.82 -11.26 4.79
N ALA A 29 12.73 -12.02 4.90
CA ALA A 29 12.78 -13.46 5.21
C ALA A 29 13.63 -14.28 4.21
N SER A 30 13.78 -13.81 2.97
CA SER A 30 14.66 -14.39 1.96
C SER A 30 16.15 -14.11 2.17
N GLY A 31 16.51 -13.27 3.14
CA GLY A 31 17.86 -12.74 3.36
C GLY A 31 18.21 -11.50 2.52
N ILE A 32 17.33 -11.06 1.62
CA ILE A 32 17.53 -9.85 0.82
C ILE A 32 17.52 -8.61 1.73
N LYS A 33 18.48 -7.71 1.53
CA LYS A 33 18.48 -6.39 2.16
C LYS A 33 17.66 -5.40 1.33
N SER A 34 16.74 -4.68 1.96
CA SER A 34 15.85 -3.73 1.30
C SER A 34 15.73 -2.43 2.09
N PRO A 35 15.69 -1.25 1.43
CA PRO A 35 15.44 0.03 2.08
C PRO A 35 13.95 0.27 2.38
N ILE A 36 13.08 -0.66 1.96
CA ILE A 36 11.63 -0.56 2.15
C ILE A 36 11.08 -1.83 2.80
N TYR A 37 10.19 -1.63 3.76
CA TYR A 37 9.31 -2.64 4.31
C TYR A 37 7.86 -2.20 4.09
N CYS A 38 6.98 -3.15 3.76
CA CYS A 38 5.57 -2.90 3.53
C CYS A 38 4.74 -4.02 4.17
N ASP A 39 3.81 -3.64 5.03
CA ASP A 39 2.81 -4.52 5.62
C ASP A 39 1.41 -3.89 5.54
N ASN A 40 0.77 -4.05 4.38
CA ASN A 40 -0.58 -3.55 4.15
C ASN A 40 -1.66 -4.24 5.00
N ARG A 41 -1.34 -5.28 5.79
CA ARG A 41 -2.30 -5.84 6.75
C ARG A 41 -2.67 -4.82 7.82
N LEU A 42 -1.75 -3.89 8.14
CA LEU A 42 -2.01 -2.80 9.07
C LEU A 42 -3.14 -1.89 8.62
N VAL A 43 -3.34 -1.71 7.30
CA VAL A 43 -4.43 -0.90 6.73
C VAL A 43 -5.80 -1.34 7.27
N MET A 44 -5.98 -2.63 7.54
CA MET A 44 -7.25 -3.16 8.06
C MET A 44 -7.63 -2.61 9.44
N SER A 45 -6.66 -2.09 10.20
CA SER A 45 -6.88 -1.46 11.51
C SER A 45 -7.31 0.01 11.42
N TYR A 46 -7.30 0.61 10.21
CA TYR A 46 -7.61 2.01 9.97
C TYR A 46 -8.76 2.14 8.96
N PRO A 47 -10.03 2.11 9.41
CA PRO A 47 -11.20 2.05 8.52
C PRO A 47 -11.22 3.11 7.41
N ALA A 48 -10.89 4.37 7.73
CA ALA A 48 -10.88 5.44 6.74
C ALA A 48 -9.82 5.25 5.64
N ILE A 49 -8.65 4.71 6.00
CA ILE A 49 -7.57 4.44 5.04
C ILE A 49 -7.91 3.20 4.21
N ARG A 50 -8.48 2.16 4.84
CA ARG A 50 -8.99 0.98 4.16
C ARG A 50 -10.02 1.35 3.10
N ASP A 51 -11.00 2.19 3.45
CA ASP A 51 -12.06 2.60 2.52
C ASP A 51 -11.48 3.41 1.35
N MET A 52 -10.54 4.33 1.63
CA MET A 52 -9.81 5.06 0.59
C MET A 52 -9.05 4.14 -0.37
N VAL A 53 -8.37 3.11 0.13
CA VAL A 53 -7.64 2.13 -0.70
C VAL A 53 -8.63 1.28 -1.52
N ALA A 54 -9.74 0.86 -0.93
CA ALA A 54 -10.75 0.05 -1.62
C ALA A 54 -11.42 0.81 -2.77
N ASP A 55 -11.78 2.08 -2.55
CA ASP A 55 -12.32 2.94 -3.60
C ASP A 55 -11.33 3.14 -4.75
N ALA A 56 -10.04 3.31 -4.42
CA ALA A 56 -8.98 3.38 -5.41
C ALA A 56 -8.91 2.16 -6.33
N LEU A 57 -8.94 0.98 -5.70
CA LEU A 57 -8.84 -0.29 -6.41
C LEU A 57 -10.08 -0.51 -7.27
N LYS A 58 -11.26 -0.16 -6.77
CA LYS A 58 -12.51 -0.17 -7.54
C LYS A 58 -12.41 0.71 -8.78
N ASP A 59 -11.93 1.95 -8.64
CA ASP A 59 -11.81 2.89 -9.77
C ASP A 59 -10.81 2.37 -10.82
N LEU A 60 -9.69 1.79 -10.39
CA LEU A 60 -8.71 1.15 -11.28
C LEU A 60 -9.31 -0.07 -12.00
N VAL A 61 -10.08 -0.90 -11.30
CA VAL A 61 -10.75 -2.05 -11.88
C VAL A 61 -11.76 -1.60 -12.93
N GLN A 62 -12.60 -0.61 -12.64
CA GLN A 62 -13.56 -0.06 -13.60
C GLN A 62 -12.89 0.53 -14.84
N MET A 63 -11.73 1.19 -14.66
CA MET A 63 -10.97 1.79 -15.76
C MET A 63 -10.31 0.74 -16.67
N HIS A 64 -9.72 -0.29 -16.09
CA HIS A 64 -8.88 -1.24 -16.83
C HIS A 64 -9.60 -2.54 -17.20
N TYR A 65 -10.68 -2.88 -16.48
CA TYR A 65 -11.44 -4.12 -16.61
C TYR A 65 -12.95 -3.83 -16.52
N PRO A 66 -13.52 -3.01 -17.43
CA PRO A 66 -14.92 -2.59 -17.34
C PRO A 66 -15.92 -3.75 -17.39
N ASP A 67 -15.55 -4.85 -18.02
CA ASP A 67 -16.38 -6.06 -18.16
C ASP A 67 -16.15 -7.08 -17.04
N VAL A 68 -15.54 -6.70 -15.91
CA VAL A 68 -15.28 -7.63 -14.79
C VAL A 68 -16.58 -8.21 -14.23
N ASN A 69 -16.65 -9.53 -14.11
CA ASN A 69 -17.80 -10.23 -13.50
C ASN A 69 -17.47 -10.92 -12.18
N LEU A 70 -16.18 -11.05 -11.84
CA LEU A 70 -15.71 -11.72 -10.63
C LEU A 70 -14.39 -11.09 -10.16
N LEU A 71 -14.26 -10.87 -8.85
CA LEU A 71 -13.02 -10.50 -8.16
C LEU A 71 -12.55 -11.69 -7.31
N VAL A 72 -11.24 -11.94 -7.27
CA VAL A 72 -10.60 -13.04 -6.53
C VAL A 72 -9.67 -12.49 -5.46
#